data_AF-A0A8T5IC13-F1
#
_entry.id   AF-A0A8T5IC13-F1
#
_cell.length_a   1.000
_cell.length_b   1.000
_cell.length_c   1.000
_cell.angle_alpha   90.00
_cell.angle_beta   90.00
_cell.angle_gamma   90.00
#
_symmetry.space_group_name_H-M   'P 1'
#
loop_
_entity.id
_entity.type
_entity.pdbx_description
1 polymer ?
#
loop_
_entity_poly.entity_id
_entity_poly.type
_entity_poly.pdbx_seq_one_letter_code
_entity_poly.pdbx_strand_id
1 'polypeptide(L)'
;MVVKIKQSKPITELGKGDKLKINGREFEIDAQVVLIEHDKDTREMALEIFDSKADEDFQLRYFSNNMENSLEFYELKNEFMYSRVRDELKSVEW
;
A
#
# COMPACT_ATOMS: atom_id res chain seq x y z
N MET A 1 -3.75 9.29 14.68
CA MET A 1 -5.03 9.17 13.94
C MET A 1 -5.18 7.71 13.51
N VAL A 2 -6.38 7.12 13.53
CA VAL A 2 -6.59 5.73 13.06
C VAL A 2 -6.96 5.77 11.58
N VAL A 3 -6.28 4.99 10.75
CA VAL A 3 -6.60 4.85 9.31
C VAL A 3 -7.96 4.16 9.18
N LYS A 4 -8.89 4.73 8.39
CA LYS A 4 -10.15 4.07 8.07
C LYS A 4 -9.93 3.03 6.98
N ILE A 5 -10.15 1.75 7.31
CA ILE A 5 -9.93 0.65 6.37
C ILE A 5 -11.27 0.03 5.98
N LYS A 6 -11.50 -0.16 4.68
CA LYS A 6 -12.62 -0.91 4.14
C LYS A 6 -12.09 -2.00 3.22
N GLN A 7 -12.49 -3.23 3.46
CA GLN A 7 -11.93 -4.40 2.77
C GLN A 7 -13.06 -5.21 2.14
N SER A 8 -12.92 -5.53 0.86
CA SER A 8 -13.79 -6.47 0.15
C SER A 8 -13.30 -7.91 0.30
N LYS A 9 -11.99 -8.10 0.52
CA LYS A 9 -11.31 -9.39 0.71
C LYS A 9 -10.01 -9.20 1.52
N PRO A 10 -9.38 -10.29 2.03
CA PRO A 10 -8.09 -10.20 2.72
C PRO A 10 -7.01 -9.52 1.86
N ILE A 11 -6.13 -8.72 2.49
CA ILE A 11 -5.06 -8.01 1.78
C ILE A 11 -4.11 -8.97 1.04
N THR A 12 -3.95 -10.20 1.55
CA THR A 12 -3.11 -11.25 0.96
C THR A 12 -3.71 -11.86 -0.31
N GLU A 13 -4.98 -11.58 -0.60
CA GLU A 13 -5.66 -12.00 -1.82
C GLU A 13 -5.71 -10.88 -2.87
N LEU A 14 -5.11 -9.72 -2.58
CA LEU A 14 -4.91 -8.67 -3.55
C LEU A 14 -3.78 -9.03 -4.51
N GLY A 15 -3.99 -8.76 -5.79
CA GLY A 15 -3.02 -9.00 -6.83
C GLY A 15 -3.10 -7.98 -7.96
N LYS A 16 -2.28 -8.21 -8.99
CA LYS A 16 -2.21 -7.34 -10.16
C LYS A 16 -3.59 -7.09 -10.77
N GLY A 17 -3.91 -5.82 -11.03
CA GLY A 17 -5.17 -5.37 -11.64
C GLY A 17 -6.31 -5.13 -10.65
N ASP A 18 -6.15 -5.52 -9.37
CA ASP A 18 -7.09 -5.09 -8.33
C ASP A 18 -6.99 -3.58 -8.11
N LYS A 19 -8.10 -2.97 -7.69
CA LYS A 19 -8.19 -1.53 -7.45
C LYS A 19 -8.24 -1.23 -5.97
N LEU A 20 -7.65 -0.10 -5.59
CA LEU A 20 -7.77 0.45 -4.25
C LEU A 20 -7.97 1.97 -4.30
N LYS A 21 -8.54 2.51 -3.24
CA LYS A 21 -8.70 3.94 -3.03
C LYS A 21 -7.92 4.37 -1.80
N ILE A 22 -6.98 5.29 -1.96
CA ILE A 22 -6.26 5.91 -0.85
C ILE A 22 -6.69 7.36 -0.78
N ASN A 23 -7.26 7.76 0.36
CA ASN A 23 -7.82 9.10 0.58
C ASN A 23 -8.79 9.56 -0.54
N GLY A 24 -9.50 8.61 -1.17
CA GLY A 24 -10.42 8.84 -2.27
C GLY A 24 -9.79 8.88 -3.69
N ARG A 25 -8.46 8.87 -3.80
CA ARG A 25 -7.73 8.72 -5.08
C ARG A 25 -7.66 7.24 -5.44
N GLU A 26 -7.96 6.91 -6.70
CA GLU A 26 -7.97 5.54 -7.22
C GLU A 26 -6.58 5.13 -7.72
N PHE A 27 -6.19 3.90 -7.40
CA PHE A 27 -4.94 3.27 -7.81
C PHE A 27 -5.22 1.85 -8.29
N GLU A 28 -4.32 1.32 -9.10
CA GLU A 28 -4.30 -0.09 -9.51
C GLU A 28 -3.07 -0.78 -8.95
N ILE A 29 -3.22 -2.02 -8.52
CA ILE A 29 -2.13 -2.84 -7.98
C ILE A 29 -1.35 -3.42 -9.15
N ASP A 30 -0.02 -3.27 -9.13
CA ASP A 30 0.86 -3.98 -10.04
C ASP A 30 1.41 -5.27 -9.41
N ALA A 31 1.81 -5.20 -8.14
CA ALA A 31 2.36 -6.35 -7.42
C ALA A 31 2.13 -6.27 -5.91
N GLN A 32 2.20 -7.43 -5.26
CA GLN A 32 2.36 -7.56 -3.81
C GLN A 32 3.68 -8.26 -3.54
N VAL A 33 4.57 -7.61 -2.80
CA VAL A 33 5.95 -8.07 -2.59
C VAL A 33 6.30 -8.10 -1.11
N VAL A 34 7.19 -9.02 -0.74
CA VAL A 34 7.85 -9.04 0.57
C VAL A 34 9.09 -8.16 0.46
N LEU A 35 9.16 -7.09 1.26
CA LEU A 35 10.34 -6.23 1.36
C LEU A 35 11.39 -6.86 2.28
N ILE A 36 10.96 -7.29 3.46
CA ILE A 36 11.82 -7.88 4.50
C ILE A 36 11.07 -9.02 5.18
N GLU A 37 11.72 -10.17 5.30
CA GLU A 37 11.24 -11.28 6.13
C GLU A 37 11.99 -11.25 7.46
N HIS A 38 11.29 -10.90 8.54
CA HIS A 38 11.86 -10.91 9.89
C HIS A 38 11.77 -12.32 10.49
N ASP A 39 10.59 -12.92 10.40
CA ASP A 39 10.30 -14.29 10.82
C ASP A 39 9.08 -14.85 10.05
N LYS A 40 8.60 -16.04 10.45
CA LYS A 40 7.50 -16.73 9.77
C LYS A 40 6.18 -15.94 9.78
N ASP A 41 5.94 -15.17 10.82
CA ASP A 41 4.68 -14.47 11.06
C ASP A 41 4.80 -12.97 10.74
N THR A 42 6.02 -12.43 10.75
CA THR A 42 6.33 -11.01 10.60
C THR A 42 7.13 -10.73 9.33
N ARG A 43 6.45 -10.18 8.33
CA ARG A 43 7.03 -9.70 7.06
C ARG A 43 6.64 -8.25 6.84
N GLU A 44 7.59 -7.46 6.36
CA GLU A 44 7.30 -6.16 5.75
C GLU A 44 6.83 -6.41 4.33
N MET A 45 5.62 -5.97 4.03
CA MET A 45 4.96 -6.15 2.76
C MET A 45 4.83 -4.80 2.07
N ALA A 46 4.83 -4.80 0.73
CA ALA A 46 4.43 -3.66 -0.08
C ALA A 46 3.41 -4.09 -1.14
N LEU A 47 2.34 -3.32 -1.27
CA LEU A 47 1.58 -3.26 -2.51
C LEU A 47 2.23 -2.18 -3.38
N GLU A 48 2.74 -2.58 -4.53
CA GLU A 48 3.16 -1.67 -5.59
C GLU A 48 1.91 -1.25 -6.36
N ILE A 49 1.64 0.06 -6.37
CA ILE A 49 0.41 0.60 -6.93
C ILE A 49 0.74 1.82 -7.78
N PHE A 50 0.00 2.04 -8.85
CA PHE A 50 0.22 3.17 -9.75
C PHE A 50 -1.06 3.98 -9.94
N ASP A 51 -0.91 5.28 -10.15
CA ASP A 51 -2.01 6.12 -10.62
C ASP A 51 -1.93 6.27 -12.14
N SER A 52 -2.81 5.55 -12.83
CA SER A 52 -3.00 5.61 -14.29
C SER A 52 -3.21 7.02 -14.87
N LYS A 53 -3.65 8.00 -14.07
CA LYS A 53 -3.89 9.38 -14.52
C LYS A 53 -2.66 10.27 -14.42
N ALA A 54 -1.76 9.96 -13.48
CA ALA A 54 -0.61 10.80 -13.16
C ALA A 54 0.73 10.17 -13.57
N ASP A 55 0.72 8.88 -13.97
CA ASP A 55 1.94 8.12 -14.28
C ASP A 55 2.95 8.15 -13.12
N GLU A 56 2.41 8.02 -11.90
CA GLU A 56 3.15 8.06 -10.65
C GLU A 56 3.07 6.68 -9.96
N ASP A 57 4.22 6.18 -9.50
CA ASP A 57 4.35 4.94 -8.76
C ASP A 57 4.35 5.16 -7.25
N PHE A 58 3.66 4.29 -6.54
CA PHE A 58 3.50 4.34 -5.10
C PHE A 58 3.67 2.96 -4.46
N GLN A 59 3.85 2.98 -3.14
CA GLN A 59 3.81 1.78 -2.33
C GLN A 59 2.89 2.00 -1.12
N LEU A 60 2.00 1.04 -0.88
CA LEU A 60 1.31 0.90 0.39
C LEU A 60 1.97 -0.24 1.18
N ARG A 61 2.69 0.13 2.24
CA ARG A 61 3.48 -0.80 3.06
C ARG A 61 2.74 -1.16 4.33
N TYR A 62 2.95 -2.38 4.82
CA TYR A 62 2.36 -2.87 6.06
C TYR A 62 3.16 -4.06 6.61
N PHE A 63 2.99 -4.36 7.90
CA PHE A 63 3.47 -5.60 8.51
C PHE A 63 2.38 -6.68 8.42
N SER A 64 2.75 -7.89 8.00
CA SER A 64 1.82 -9.01 7.81
C SER A 64 1.05 -9.39 9.08
N ASN A 65 1.66 -9.25 10.25
CA ASN A 65 1.05 -9.57 11.55
C ASN A 65 0.23 -8.42 12.16
N ASN A 66 0.27 -7.22 11.58
CA ASN A 66 -0.37 -6.04 12.14
C ASN A 66 -0.80 -5.04 11.06
N MET A 67 -1.42 -5.54 9.99
CA MET A 67 -1.73 -4.73 8.81
C MET A 67 -2.54 -3.47 9.16
N GLU A 68 -3.59 -3.59 9.97
CA GLU A 68 -4.50 -2.49 10.26
C GLU A 68 -3.84 -1.28 10.94
N ASN A 69 -2.75 -1.50 11.69
CA ASN A 69 -2.07 -0.45 12.45
C ASN A 69 -0.69 -0.09 11.87
N SER A 70 -0.29 -0.68 10.74
CA SER A 70 1.04 -0.50 10.15
C SER A 70 1.02 0.07 8.73
N LEU A 71 -0.15 0.46 8.22
CA LEU A 71 -0.25 1.02 6.88
C LEU A 71 0.52 2.34 6.76
N GLU A 72 1.44 2.37 5.81
CA GLU A 72 2.21 3.55 5.46
C GLU A 72 2.24 3.74 3.94
N PHE A 73 2.06 4.98 3.50
CA PHE A 73 1.96 5.32 2.08
C PHE A 73 3.21 6.05 1.59
N TYR A 74 3.77 5.58 0.49
CA TYR A 74 5.01 6.05 -0.09
C TYR A 74 4.84 6.36 -1.57
N GLU A 75 5.57 7.35 -2.04
CA GLU A 75 5.64 7.75 -3.45
C GLU A 75 7.07 7.60 -3.95
N LEU A 76 7.23 7.06 -5.16
CA LEU A 76 8.52 7.00 -5.82
C LEU A 76 8.92 8.41 -6.28
N LYS A 77 10.04 8.91 -5.76
CA LYS A 77 10.63 10.20 -6.15
C LYS A 77 11.88 9.98 -6.97
N ASN A 78 12.00 10.75 -8.05
CA ASN A 78 13.15 10.75 -8.96
C ASN A 78 13.48 9.34 -9.51
N GLU A 79 12.49 8.45 -9.65
CA GLU A 79 12.63 7.07 -10.18
C GLU A 79 13.47 6.08 -9.33
N PHE A 80 14.04 6.49 -8.18
CA PHE A 80 14.91 5.60 -7.39
C PHE A 80 14.66 5.60 -5.88
N MET A 81 13.87 6.53 -5.33
CA MET A 81 13.71 6.63 -3.87
C MET A 81 12.25 6.78 -3.47
N TYR A 82 11.75 5.84 -2.67
CA TYR A 82 10.45 5.97 -2.03
C TYR A 82 10.52 6.94 -0.86
N SER A 83 9.72 8.00 -0.92
CA SER A 83 9.52 8.94 0.19
C SER A 83 8.13 8.76 0.77
N ARG A 84 8.03 8.74 2.10
CA ARG A 84 6.74 8.69 2.79
C ARG A 84 5.91 9.92 2.40
N VAL A 85 4.67 9.69 1.99
CA VAL A 85 3.71 10.75 1.70
C VAL A 85 3.31 11.38 3.03
N ARG A 86 3.57 12.69 3.16
CA ARG A 86 3.39 13.41 4.44
C ARG A 86 1.94 13.71 4.78
N ASP A 87 1.05 13.71 3.80
CA ASP A 87 -0.38 13.77 4.06
C ASP A 87 -0.78 12.52 4.84
N GLU A 88 -1.38 12.72 6.02
CA GLU A 88 -1.80 11.60 6.85
C GLU A 88 -2.67 10.66 6.02
N LEU A 89 -2.28 9.38 5.99
CA LEU A 89 -3.11 8.31 5.47
C LEU A 89 -4.40 8.27 6.30
N LYS A 90 -5.52 8.71 5.72
CA LYS A 90 -6.80 8.83 6.43
C LYS A 90 -7.72 7.65 6.12
N SER A 91 -7.70 7.17 4.89
CA SER A 91 -8.52 6.04 4.47
C SER A 91 -7.87 5.19 3.37
N VAL A 92 -8.09 3.88 3.45
CA VAL A 92 -7.77 2.90 2.40
C VAL A 92 -8.99 2.02 2.17
N GLU A 93 -9.39 1.85 0.92
CA GLU A 93 -10.49 0.96 0.52
C GLU A 93 -10.03 0.05 -0.60
N TRP A 94 -10.32 -1.24 -0.51
CA TRP A 94 -10.18 -2.22 -1.60
C TRP A 94 -11.31 -3.24 -1.55
#